data_AF-A0A5C9A8Y7-F1
#
_entry.id   AF-A0A5C9A8Y7-F1
#
_cell.length_a   1.000
_cell.length_b   1.000
_cell.length_c   1.000
_cell.angle_alpha   90.00
_cell.angle_beta   90.00
_cell.angle_gamma   90.00
#
_symmetry.space_group_name_H-M   'P 1'
#
loop_
_entity.id
_entity.type
_entity.pdbx_description
1 polymer ?
#
loop_
_entity_poly.entity_id
_entity_poly.type
_entity_poly.pdbx_seq_one_letter_code
_entity_poly.pdbx_strand_id
1 'polypeptide(L)'
;LRIARPGEFSERAFLNDKLDLAQAEAIADLIDASSEQAARSALNSLQGAFSARVNHLVEALTHLRIYVEAAIDFPDEEIDFLSDGKIEAQLNDVIADLDAVRAEARQGSLLREGMKVVIAGRPNAGKSSLLNALAGREAAIVTDIAGTTRDVLREHIHIDGMPLHIIDTAGLREASDEVERIGIERAWQEIEQADRVLFMVDGTTTDAVDPAEIWPEFIARLPAKLPITVVRNKADITGETLGMSEVNG
;
A
#
# COMPACT_ATOMS: atom_id res chain seq x y z
N LEU A 1 -31.29 18.13 22.32
CA LEU A 1 -30.41 17.24 21.53
C LEU A 1 -29.40 18.12 20.80
N ARG A 2 -28.11 17.77 20.84
CA ARG A 2 -27.04 18.44 20.08
C ARG A 2 -26.65 17.54 18.91
N ILE A 3 -26.32 18.13 17.76
CA ILE A 3 -25.77 17.37 16.62
C ILE A 3 -24.41 16.78 17.03
N ALA A 4 -24.20 15.50 16.69
CA ALA A 4 -22.95 14.80 16.96
C ALA A 4 -21.81 15.33 16.07
N ARG A 5 -20.59 15.32 16.60
CA ARG A 5 -19.34 15.56 15.86
C ARG A 5 -18.99 14.31 15.03
N PRO A 6 -18.14 14.43 13.99
CA PRO A 6 -17.59 13.28 13.29
C PRO A 6 -16.99 12.27 14.28
N GLY A 7 -17.36 10.99 14.15
CA GLY A 7 -16.86 9.91 15.01
C GLY A 7 -17.39 9.87 16.46
N GLU A 8 -18.23 10.82 16.90
CA GLU A 8 -18.58 10.97 18.33
C GLU A 8 -19.24 9.73 18.95
N PHE A 9 -19.96 8.91 18.17
CA PHE A 9 -20.56 7.67 18.68
C PHE A 9 -19.54 6.56 18.88
N SER A 10 -18.62 6.36 17.92
CA SER A 10 -17.52 5.40 18.05
C SER A 10 -16.54 5.84 19.15
N GLU A 11 -16.24 7.15 19.23
CA GLU A 11 -15.44 7.76 20.31
C GLU A 11 -16.05 7.43 21.68
N ARG A 12 -17.36 7.61 21.84
CA ARG A 12 -18.05 7.27 23.09
C ARG A 12 -18.04 5.78 23.38
N ALA A 13 -18.21 4.92 22.37
CA ALA A 13 -18.15 3.47 22.58
C ALA A 13 -16.75 3.06 23.08
N PHE A 14 -15.69 3.62 22.50
CA PHE A 14 -14.31 3.43 22.96
C PHE A 14 -14.09 3.93 24.39
N LEU A 15 -14.46 5.18 24.69
CA LEU A 15 -14.28 5.78 26.02
C LEU A 15 -15.10 5.10 27.13
N ASN A 16 -16.11 4.31 26.78
CA ASN A 16 -16.94 3.54 27.72
C ASN A 16 -16.63 2.04 27.66
N ASP A 17 -15.44 1.66 27.21
CA ASP A 17 -14.92 0.29 27.17
C ASP A 17 -15.86 -0.70 26.45
N LYS A 18 -16.64 -0.22 25.47
CA LYS A 18 -17.49 -1.08 24.63
C LYS A 18 -16.72 -1.65 23.44
N LEU A 19 -15.69 -0.93 23.02
CA LEU A 19 -14.80 -1.26 21.92
C LEU A 19 -13.40 -0.81 22.33
N ASP A 20 -12.37 -1.48 21.84
CA ASP A 20 -11.02 -0.91 21.82
C ASP A 20 -10.81 0.04 20.64
N LEU A 21 -9.61 0.64 20.55
CA LEU A 21 -9.29 1.62 19.51
C LEU A 21 -9.32 1.00 18.10
N ALA A 22 -8.75 -0.20 17.93
CA ALA A 22 -8.68 -0.86 16.63
C ALA A 22 -10.08 -1.27 16.13
N GLN A 23 -10.96 -1.69 17.05
CA GLN A 23 -12.36 -1.95 16.75
C GLN A 23 -13.13 -0.68 16.37
N ALA A 24 -12.85 0.45 17.04
CA ALA A 24 -13.48 1.72 16.72
C ALA A 24 -13.05 2.24 15.33
N GLU A 25 -11.77 2.10 14.97
CA GLU A 25 -11.24 2.42 13.64
C GLU A 25 -11.84 1.51 12.56
N ALA A 26 -11.99 0.22 12.86
CA ALA A 26 -12.59 -0.76 11.95
C ALA A 26 -14.04 -0.42 11.53
N ILE A 27 -14.76 0.39 12.31
CA ILE A 27 -16.10 0.88 11.90
C ILE A 27 -15.98 1.82 10.70
N ALA A 28 -15.06 2.78 10.75
CA ALA A 28 -14.85 3.71 9.64
C ALA A 28 -14.37 2.95 8.40
N ASP A 29 -13.43 2.04 8.60
CA ASP A 29 -12.90 1.18 7.55
C ASP A 29 -13.97 0.33 6.85
N LEU A 30 -14.93 -0.18 7.60
CA LEU A 30 -16.02 -0.99 7.06
C LEU A 30 -17.00 -0.14 6.23
N ILE A 31 -17.23 1.11 6.65
CA ILE A 31 -18.09 2.06 5.93
C ILE A 31 -17.42 2.50 4.63
N ASP A 32 -16.11 2.73 4.64
CA ASP A 32 -15.33 3.21 3.50
C ASP A 32 -14.82 2.06 2.59
N ALA A 33 -15.08 0.81 2.95
CA ALA A 33 -14.60 -0.35 2.20
C ALA A 33 -15.12 -0.36 0.76
N SER A 34 -14.19 -0.28 -0.19
CA SER A 34 -14.49 -0.26 -1.63
C SER A 34 -14.40 -1.64 -2.30
N SER A 35 -13.98 -2.67 -1.55
CA SER A 35 -13.92 -4.06 -2.02
C SER A 35 -14.44 -5.05 -0.98
N GLU A 36 -14.89 -6.22 -1.44
CA GLU A 36 -15.35 -7.29 -0.54
C GLU A 36 -14.24 -7.74 0.43
N GLN A 37 -13.00 -7.76 -0.04
CA GLN A 37 -11.86 -8.16 0.77
C GLN A 37 -11.54 -7.12 1.86
N ALA A 38 -11.60 -5.82 1.53
CA ALA A 38 -11.46 -4.74 2.50
C ALA A 38 -12.57 -4.79 3.57
N ALA A 39 -13.82 -5.00 3.16
CA ALA A 39 -14.95 -5.12 4.07
C ALA A 39 -14.81 -6.33 5.01
N ARG A 40 -14.40 -7.49 4.49
CA ARG A 40 -14.11 -8.69 5.31
C ARG A 40 -12.98 -8.44 6.32
N SER A 41 -11.91 -7.76 5.90
CA SER A 41 -10.80 -7.41 6.78
C SER A 41 -11.25 -6.47 7.91
N ALA A 42 -12.02 -5.42 7.58
CA ALA A 42 -12.58 -4.50 8.56
C ALA A 42 -13.53 -5.22 9.54
N LEU A 43 -14.39 -6.12 9.05
CA LEU A 43 -15.26 -6.95 9.90
C LEU A 43 -14.47 -7.82 10.89
N ASN A 44 -13.39 -8.46 10.45
CA ASN A 44 -12.54 -9.26 11.34
C ASN A 44 -11.89 -8.40 12.44
N SER A 45 -11.41 -7.21 12.08
CA SER A 45 -10.85 -6.26 13.06
C SER A 45 -11.92 -5.77 14.05
N LEU A 46 -13.12 -5.45 13.56
CA LEU A 46 -14.28 -5.06 14.38
C LEU A 46 -14.69 -6.17 15.37
N GLN A 47 -14.57 -7.44 14.96
CA GLN A 47 -14.79 -8.60 15.84
C GLN A 47 -13.67 -8.81 16.87
N GLY A 48 -12.61 -8.01 16.84
CA GLY A 48 -11.51 -8.03 17.80
C GLY A 48 -10.36 -8.98 17.44
N ALA A 49 -10.31 -9.49 16.21
CA ALA A 49 -9.24 -10.43 15.79
C ALA A 49 -7.85 -9.79 15.89
N PHE A 50 -7.71 -8.53 15.45
CA PHE A 50 -6.45 -7.80 15.54
C PHE A 50 -6.07 -7.51 17.01
N SER A 51 -7.04 -7.06 17.81
CA SER A 51 -6.86 -6.78 19.23
C SER A 51 -6.43 -8.02 20.02
N ALA A 52 -6.99 -9.20 19.70
CA ALA A 52 -6.57 -10.45 20.31
C ALA A 52 -5.10 -10.78 20.04
N ARG A 53 -4.61 -10.53 18.81
CA ARG A 53 -3.19 -10.73 18.44
C ARG A 53 -2.27 -9.76 19.20
N VAL A 54 -2.66 -8.49 19.30
CA VAL A 54 -1.91 -7.47 20.06
C VAL A 54 -1.88 -7.81 21.55
N ASN A 55 -3.02 -8.18 22.14
CA ASN A 55 -3.10 -8.54 23.55
C ASN A 55 -2.27 -9.78 23.86
N HIS A 56 -2.23 -10.76 22.96
CA HIS A 56 -1.35 -11.92 23.11
C HIS A 56 0.13 -11.53 23.20
N LEU A 57 0.59 -10.61 22.34
CA LEU A 57 1.96 -10.08 22.39
C LEU A 57 2.22 -9.32 23.70
N VAL A 58 1.26 -8.51 24.15
CA VAL A 58 1.36 -7.75 25.42
C VAL A 58 1.44 -8.69 26.61
N GLU A 59 0.64 -9.76 26.65
CA GLU A 59 0.69 -10.78 27.69
C GLU A 59 2.05 -11.50 27.71
N ALA A 60 2.56 -11.91 26.54
CA ALA A 60 3.85 -12.57 26.42
C ALA A 60 5.01 -11.67 26.90
N LEU A 61 5.01 -10.39 26.51
CA LEU A 61 5.97 -9.40 26.99
C LEU A 61 5.84 -9.13 28.49
N THR A 62 4.62 -9.13 29.02
CA THR A 62 4.36 -8.95 30.45
C THR A 62 4.93 -10.11 31.25
N HIS A 63 4.76 -11.35 30.77
CA HIS A 63 5.39 -12.54 31.35
C HIS A 63 6.92 -12.47 31.33
N LEU A 64 7.51 -12.07 30.20
CA LEU A 64 8.95 -11.87 30.09
C LEU A 64 9.46 -10.82 31.08
N ARG A 65 8.72 -9.71 31.24
CA ARG A 65 9.05 -8.64 32.18
C ARG A 65 9.10 -9.13 33.64
N ILE A 66 8.22 -10.05 34.04
CA ILE A 66 8.22 -10.62 35.40
C ILE A 66 9.58 -11.26 35.73
N TYR A 67 10.17 -12.00 34.78
CA TYR A 67 11.48 -12.64 34.99
C TYR A 67 12.60 -11.61 35.15
N VAL A 68 12.57 -10.54 34.35
CA VAL A 68 13.56 -9.46 34.44
C VAL A 68 13.42 -8.70 35.76
N GLU A 69 12.19 -8.42 36.20
CA GLU A 69 11.95 -7.76 37.49
C GLU A 69 12.39 -8.62 38.66
N ALA A 70 12.09 -9.92 38.66
CA ALA A 70 12.56 -10.84 39.69
C ALA A 70 14.10 -10.89 39.78
N ALA A 71 14.79 -10.90 38.64
CA ALA A 71 16.26 -10.90 38.61
C ALA A 71 16.87 -9.59 39.13
N ILE A 72 16.18 -8.45 38.97
CA ILE A 72 16.62 -7.15 39.49
C ILE A 72 16.36 -7.05 41.00
N ASP A 73 15.21 -7.51 41.47
CA ASP A 73 14.78 -7.38 42.86
C ASP A 73 15.50 -8.39 43.79
N PHE A 74 15.91 -9.55 43.27
CA PHE A 74 16.53 -10.63 44.05
C PHE A 74 17.85 -11.14 43.43
N PRO A 75 18.91 -10.30 43.35
CA PRO A 75 20.16 -10.67 42.68
C PRO A 75 20.98 -11.75 43.41
N ASP A 76 20.74 -11.95 44.71
CA ASP A 76 21.46 -12.91 45.56
C ASP A 76 20.77 -14.29 45.62
N GLU A 77 19.55 -14.42 45.11
CA GLU A 77 18.92 -15.73 44.97
C GLU A 77 19.50 -16.44 43.74
N GLU A 78 20.13 -17.60 43.92
CA GLU A 78 20.61 -18.48 42.83
C GLU A 78 19.43 -19.04 42.03
N ILE A 79 18.71 -18.19 41.32
CA ILE A 79 17.69 -18.64 40.40
C ILE A 79 18.20 -18.44 38.99
N ASP A 80 18.54 -19.57 38.38
CA ASP A 80 19.16 -19.72 37.06
C ASP A 80 18.20 -19.35 35.90
N PHE A 81 17.29 -18.39 36.11
CA PHE A 81 16.22 -18.04 35.19
C PHE A 81 16.70 -17.57 33.82
N LEU A 82 17.88 -16.93 33.78
CA LEU A 82 18.48 -16.35 32.57
C LEU A 82 19.41 -17.31 31.83
N SER A 83 19.84 -18.40 32.48
CA SER A 83 20.99 -19.21 32.06
C SER A 83 20.63 -20.35 31.12
N ASP A 84 19.37 -20.80 31.15
CA ASP A 84 18.90 -21.94 30.37
C ASP A 84 18.46 -21.56 28.94
N GLY A 85 18.70 -20.32 28.49
CA GLY A 85 18.29 -19.82 27.17
C GLY A 85 16.76 -19.73 26.98
N LYS A 86 15.98 -20.03 28.01
CA LYS A 86 14.51 -20.05 27.97
C LYS A 86 13.91 -18.68 27.69
N ILE A 87 14.45 -17.63 28.32
CA ILE A 87 14.02 -16.24 28.10
C ILE A 87 14.35 -15.79 26.68
N GLU A 88 15.53 -16.16 26.18
CA GLU A 88 15.93 -15.88 24.80
C GLU A 88 15.00 -16.57 23.79
N ALA A 89 14.66 -17.84 24.01
CA ALA A 89 13.71 -18.56 23.18
C ALA A 89 12.32 -17.91 23.18
N GLN A 90 11.79 -17.57 24.35
CA GLN A 90 10.50 -16.88 24.48
C GLN A 90 10.50 -15.50 23.83
N LEU A 91 11.61 -14.76 23.91
CA LEU A 91 11.73 -13.47 23.23
C LEU A 91 11.75 -13.64 21.70
N ASN A 92 12.46 -14.65 21.20
CA ASN A 92 12.48 -14.96 19.77
C ASN A 92 11.09 -15.36 19.25
N ASP A 93 10.31 -16.10 20.05
CA ASP A 93 8.92 -16.42 19.71
C ASP A 93 8.06 -15.16 19.60
N VAL A 94 8.19 -14.23 20.56
CA VAL A 94 7.48 -12.93 20.53
C VAL A 94 7.88 -12.08 19.31
N ILE A 95 9.16 -12.09 18.93
CA ILE A 95 9.65 -11.40 17.73
C ILE A 95 9.02 -12.00 16.47
N ALA A 96 8.97 -13.33 16.36
CA ALA A 96 8.36 -14.02 15.24
C ALA A 96 6.86 -13.72 15.13
N ASP A 97 6.14 -13.73 16.25
CA ASP A 97 4.72 -13.38 16.30
C ASP A 97 4.47 -11.92 15.92
N LEU A 98 5.31 -11.00 16.38
CA LEU A 98 5.23 -9.59 16.01
C LEU A 98 5.44 -9.41 14.50
N ASP A 99 6.43 -10.08 13.91
CA ASP A 99 6.68 -10.00 12.47
C ASP A 99 5.52 -10.59 11.65
N ALA A 100 4.88 -11.65 12.14
CA ALA A 100 3.65 -12.18 11.52
C ALA A 100 2.50 -11.16 11.57
N VAL A 101 2.27 -10.52 12.72
CA VAL A 101 1.25 -9.46 12.86
C VAL A 101 1.56 -8.27 11.94
N ARG A 102 2.83 -7.88 11.79
CA ARG A 102 3.25 -6.80 10.88
C ARG A 102 3.00 -7.16 9.42
N ALA A 103 3.27 -8.39 9.02
CA ALA A 103 3.01 -8.86 7.66
C ALA A 103 1.51 -8.81 7.32
N GLU A 104 0.66 -9.32 8.22
CA GLU A 104 -0.80 -9.28 8.09
C GLU A 104 -1.33 -7.83 8.07
N ALA A 105 -0.84 -6.97 8.96
CA ALA A 105 -1.24 -5.57 9.02
C ALA A 105 -0.87 -4.81 7.74
N ARG A 106 0.28 -5.10 7.13
CA ARG A 106 0.68 -4.52 5.83
C ARG A 106 -0.27 -4.92 4.72
N GLN A 107 -0.70 -6.19 4.70
CA GLN A 107 -1.72 -6.64 3.74
C GLN A 107 -3.06 -5.94 3.97
N GLY A 108 -3.47 -5.76 5.23
CA GLY A 108 -4.68 -5.02 5.59
C GLY A 108 -4.63 -3.55 5.16
N SER A 109 -3.49 -2.88 5.36
CA SER A 109 -3.28 -1.49 4.90
C SER A 109 -3.34 -1.38 3.38
N LEU A 110 -2.73 -2.30 2.62
CA LEU A 110 -2.85 -2.31 1.15
C LEU A 110 -4.29 -2.51 0.66
N LEU A 111 -5.09 -3.31 1.35
CA LEU A 111 -6.50 -3.51 1.00
C LEU A 111 -7.36 -2.29 1.36
N ARG A 112 -6.95 -1.50 2.36
CA ARG A 112 -7.66 -0.32 2.85
C ARG A 112 -7.31 0.92 2.04
N GLU A 113 -6.02 1.21 1.95
CA GLU A 113 -5.45 2.41 1.32
C GLU A 113 -5.24 2.23 -0.18
N GLY A 114 -5.29 0.99 -0.68
CA GLY A 114 -4.97 0.68 -2.06
C GLY A 114 -3.49 0.76 -2.37
N MET A 115 -3.16 0.50 -3.64
CA MET A 115 -1.80 0.64 -4.16
C MET A 115 -1.72 1.85 -5.08
N LYS A 116 -0.72 2.70 -4.89
CA LYS A 116 -0.44 3.83 -5.77
C LYS A 116 0.38 3.37 -6.97
N VAL A 117 -0.24 3.37 -8.14
CA VAL A 117 0.40 2.93 -9.38
C VAL A 117 0.52 4.10 -10.34
N VAL A 118 1.74 4.39 -10.75
CA VAL A 118 2.00 5.45 -11.73
C VAL A 118 2.21 4.85 -13.10
N ILE A 119 1.47 5.33 -14.11
CA ILE A 119 1.73 5.02 -15.51
C ILE A 119 2.72 6.06 -16.06
N ALA A 120 3.92 5.60 -16.38
CA ALA A 120 4.99 6.41 -16.95
C ALA A 120 5.35 5.92 -18.35
N GLY A 121 5.92 6.79 -19.18
CA GLY A 121 6.32 6.43 -20.53
C GLY A 121 6.31 7.62 -21.48
N ARG A 122 6.98 7.47 -22.62
CA ARG A 122 7.11 8.53 -23.64
C ARG A 122 5.73 8.96 -24.17
N PRO A 123 5.61 10.16 -24.78
CA PRO A 123 4.42 10.54 -25.53
C PRO A 123 4.01 9.45 -26.52
N ASN A 124 2.70 9.25 -26.73
CA ASN A 124 2.13 8.25 -27.65
C ASN A 124 2.42 6.77 -27.35
N ALA A 125 3.05 6.45 -26.20
CA ALA A 125 3.20 5.07 -25.72
C ALA A 125 1.86 4.39 -25.35
N GLY A 126 0.75 5.14 -25.33
CA GLY A 126 -0.59 4.63 -25.06
C GLY A 126 -1.00 4.63 -23.57
N LYS A 127 -0.37 5.46 -22.74
CA LYS A 127 -0.70 5.61 -21.30
C LYS A 127 -2.18 5.87 -21.05
N SER A 128 -2.74 6.90 -21.67
CA SER A 128 -4.16 7.25 -21.50
C SER A 128 -5.11 6.20 -22.10
N SER A 129 -4.67 5.45 -23.12
CA SER A 129 -5.43 4.30 -23.64
C SER A 129 -5.49 3.15 -22.62
N LEU A 130 -4.37 2.85 -21.95
CA LEU A 130 -4.34 1.86 -20.86
C LEU A 130 -5.20 2.32 -19.68
N LEU A 131 -5.05 3.57 -19.23
CA LEU A 131 -5.87 4.14 -18.15
C LEU A 131 -7.36 3.97 -18.46
N ASN A 132 -7.81 4.37 -19.64
CA ASN A 132 -9.20 4.25 -20.04
C ASN A 132 -9.67 2.80 -20.12
N ALA A 133 -8.81 1.87 -20.59
CA ALA A 133 -9.15 0.46 -20.65
C ALA A 133 -9.29 -0.16 -19.25
N LEU A 134 -8.46 0.27 -18.29
CA LEU A 134 -8.53 -0.17 -16.90
C LEU A 134 -9.74 0.45 -16.17
N ALA A 135 -9.97 1.75 -16.35
CA ALA A 135 -11.15 2.43 -15.83
C ALA A 135 -12.46 1.84 -16.40
N GLY A 136 -12.47 1.43 -17.67
CA GLY A 136 -13.63 0.82 -18.33
C GLY A 136 -13.93 -0.64 -17.93
N ARG A 137 -13.03 -1.33 -17.20
CA ARG A 137 -13.24 -2.71 -16.76
C ARG A 137 -13.72 -2.83 -15.32
N GLU A 138 -13.43 -1.85 -14.45
CA GLU A 138 -13.83 -1.88 -13.03
C GLU A 138 -13.99 -0.48 -12.42
N ALA A 139 -14.58 0.50 -13.12
CA ALA A 139 -14.94 1.77 -12.49
C ALA A 139 -16.03 1.57 -11.42
N ALA A 140 -15.60 1.38 -10.17
CA ALA A 140 -16.41 1.66 -9.00
C ALA A 140 -16.55 3.20 -8.89
N ILE A 141 -17.52 3.73 -9.64
CA ILE A 141 -18.17 5.05 -9.54
C ILE A 141 -17.50 5.99 -8.52
N VAL A 142 -16.72 6.97 -8.99
CA VAL A 142 -16.26 8.08 -8.14
C VAL A 142 -17.42 9.01 -7.84
N THR A 143 -17.52 9.37 -6.57
CA THR A 143 -18.48 10.26 -5.95
C THR A 143 -18.56 11.64 -6.61
N ASP A 144 -19.77 12.16 -6.78
CA ASP A 144 -20.09 13.52 -7.22
C ASP A 144 -19.65 14.57 -6.18
N ILE A 145 -18.37 14.96 -6.17
CA ILE A 145 -17.96 16.24 -5.56
C ILE A 145 -17.57 17.19 -6.70
N ALA A 146 -18.56 17.95 -7.15
CA ALA A 146 -18.37 19.02 -8.12
C ALA A 146 -17.42 20.09 -7.54
N GLY A 147 -16.19 20.19 -8.06
CA GLY A 147 -15.35 21.36 -7.78
C GLY A 147 -13.82 21.23 -7.85
N THR A 148 -13.21 20.06 -8.00
CA THR A 148 -11.74 19.96 -7.94
C THR A 148 -11.09 19.81 -9.31
N THR A 149 -10.61 20.97 -9.78
CA THR A 149 -9.63 21.29 -10.83
C THR A 149 -8.79 20.14 -11.41
N ARG A 150 -8.90 19.96 -12.74
CA ARG A 150 -7.87 19.79 -13.81
C ARG A 150 -6.43 19.32 -13.53
N ASP A 151 -6.13 18.75 -12.38
CA ASP A 151 -4.86 18.18 -11.99
C ASP A 151 -4.94 16.64 -12.11
N VAL A 152 -3.87 16.01 -12.59
CA VAL A 152 -3.59 14.56 -12.65
C VAL A 152 -4.85 13.68 -12.46
N LEU A 153 -5.37 13.13 -13.56
CA LEU A 153 -6.50 12.19 -13.53
C LEU A 153 -6.16 11.03 -12.57
N ARG A 154 -6.69 11.11 -11.34
CA ARG A 154 -6.60 10.08 -10.32
C ARG A 154 -7.86 9.24 -10.43
N GLU A 155 -7.74 8.10 -11.10
CA GLU A 155 -8.82 7.14 -11.21
C GLU A 155 -8.67 6.09 -10.10
N HIS A 156 -9.76 5.83 -9.38
CA HIS A 156 -9.85 4.76 -8.40
C HIS A 156 -10.43 3.56 -9.11
N ILE A 157 -9.62 2.53 -9.33
CA ILE A 157 -10.09 1.28 -9.92
C ILE A 157 -9.86 0.15 -8.94
N HIS A 158 -10.59 -0.94 -9.13
CA HIS A 158 -10.28 -2.21 -8.51
C HIS A 158 -9.62 -3.11 -9.54
N ILE A 159 -8.67 -3.93 -9.11
CA ILE A 159 -8.21 -5.10 -9.86
C ILE A 159 -8.14 -6.24 -8.86
N ASP A 160 -8.86 -7.33 -9.13
CA ASP A 160 -8.94 -8.51 -8.26
C ASP A 160 -9.30 -8.16 -6.80
N GLY A 161 -10.09 -7.10 -6.61
CA GLY A 161 -10.53 -6.63 -5.28
C GLY A 161 -9.51 -5.76 -4.52
N MET A 162 -8.35 -5.45 -5.10
CA MET A 162 -7.39 -4.48 -4.55
C MET A 162 -7.67 -3.07 -5.12
N PRO A 163 -7.87 -2.05 -4.27
CA PRO A 163 -7.99 -0.68 -4.74
C PRO A 163 -6.66 -0.20 -5.34
N LEU A 164 -6.74 0.50 -6.46
CA LEU A 164 -5.59 1.06 -7.17
C LEU A 164 -5.84 2.53 -7.44
N HIS A 165 -4.87 3.34 -7.05
CA HIS A 165 -4.81 4.76 -7.40
C HIS A 165 -3.92 4.90 -8.61
N ILE A 166 -4.53 4.97 -9.80
CA ILE A 166 -3.78 5.13 -11.04
C ILE A 166 -3.56 6.61 -11.32
N ILE A 167 -2.30 6.95 -11.57
CA ILE A 167 -1.87 8.29 -11.94
C ILE A 167 -1.29 8.27 -13.35
N ASP A 168 -1.94 8.99 -14.27
CA ASP A 168 -1.39 9.25 -15.61
C ASP A 168 -0.43 10.43 -15.53
N THR A 169 0.86 10.17 -15.72
CA THR A 169 1.84 11.23 -15.88
C THR A 169 1.71 11.76 -17.31
N ALA A 170 1.28 13.03 -17.46
CA ALA A 170 1.39 13.71 -18.74
C ALA A 170 2.81 13.47 -19.28
N GLY A 171 2.92 12.80 -20.44
CA GLY A 171 4.13 12.07 -20.83
C GLY A 171 5.41 12.83 -20.51
N LEU A 172 6.27 12.23 -19.68
CA LEU A 172 7.54 12.82 -19.26
C LEU A 172 8.32 13.23 -20.52
N ARG A 173 8.63 14.52 -20.66
CA ARG A 173 9.44 15.05 -21.78
C ARG A 173 10.24 16.24 -21.29
N GLU A 174 11.13 16.77 -22.13
CA GLU A 174 11.73 18.08 -21.87
C GLU A 174 10.67 19.16 -22.03
N ALA A 175 10.59 20.08 -21.06
CA ALA A 175 9.57 21.11 -21.03
C ALA A 175 9.84 22.21 -22.06
N SER A 176 8.83 22.54 -22.84
CA SER A 176 8.87 23.66 -23.79
C SER A 176 8.38 24.98 -23.17
N ASP A 177 7.56 24.91 -22.13
CA ASP A 177 7.05 26.06 -21.37
C ASP A 177 7.02 25.79 -19.84
N GLU A 178 6.76 26.85 -19.06
CA GLU A 178 6.78 26.79 -17.59
C GLU A 178 5.63 25.96 -17.00
N VAL A 179 4.48 25.90 -17.68
CA VAL A 179 3.33 25.10 -17.24
C VAL A 179 3.65 23.61 -17.35
N GLU A 180 4.31 23.24 -18.44
CA GLU A 180 4.77 21.89 -18.69
C GLU A 180 5.88 21.46 -17.73
N ARG A 181 6.79 22.37 -17.36
CA ARG A 181 7.82 22.12 -16.34
C ARG A 181 7.18 21.75 -14.99
N ILE A 182 6.16 22.49 -14.57
CA ILE A 182 5.39 22.20 -13.35
C ILE A 182 4.69 20.84 -13.46
N GLY A 183 4.13 20.52 -14.62
CA GLY A 183 3.51 19.21 -14.88
C GLY A 183 4.49 18.05 -14.73
N ILE A 184 5.71 18.18 -15.27
CA ILE A 184 6.76 17.17 -15.14
C ILE A 184 7.25 17.05 -13.69
N GLU A 185 7.42 18.16 -12.99
CA GLU A 185 7.85 18.15 -11.58
C GLU A 185 6.82 17.44 -10.69
N ARG A 186 5.53 17.70 -10.90
CA ARG A 186 4.44 16.98 -10.23
C ARG A 186 4.44 15.50 -10.58
N ALA A 187 4.62 15.14 -11.85
CA ALA A 187 4.72 13.74 -12.26
C ALA A 187 5.84 13.00 -11.52
N TRP A 188 7.00 13.65 -11.33
CA TRP A 188 8.10 13.08 -10.54
C TRP A 188 7.75 12.92 -9.06
N GLN A 189 7.08 13.89 -8.44
CA GLN A 189 6.62 13.77 -7.05
C GLN A 189 5.64 12.59 -6.86
N GLU A 190 4.77 12.35 -7.84
CA GLU A 190 3.86 11.21 -7.82
C GLU A 190 4.60 9.88 -7.95
N ILE A 191 5.63 9.81 -8.80
CA ILE A 191 6.50 8.64 -8.98
C ILE A 191 7.29 8.32 -7.71
N GLU A 192 7.84 9.33 -7.03
CA GLU A 192 8.61 9.15 -5.79
C GLU A 192 7.77 8.55 -4.66
N GLN A 193 6.46 8.77 -4.69
CA GLN A 193 5.51 8.26 -3.71
C GLN A 193 4.79 6.99 -4.19
N ALA A 194 5.08 6.50 -5.39
CA ALA A 194 4.39 5.34 -5.96
C ALA A 194 4.84 4.04 -5.29
N ASP A 195 3.93 3.08 -5.20
CA ASP A 195 4.26 1.70 -4.81
C ASP A 195 4.79 0.90 -5.99
N ARG A 196 4.40 1.29 -7.22
CA ARG A 196 4.85 0.67 -8.47
C ARG A 196 4.73 1.62 -9.67
N VAL A 197 5.63 1.47 -10.63
CA VAL A 197 5.56 2.16 -11.92
C VAL A 197 5.22 1.16 -13.03
N LEU A 198 4.16 1.44 -13.79
CA LEU A 198 3.90 0.81 -15.09
C LEU A 198 4.60 1.63 -16.16
N PHE A 199 5.73 1.11 -16.65
CA PHE A 199 6.54 1.75 -17.67
C PHE A 199 6.06 1.35 -19.07
N MET A 200 5.23 2.19 -19.67
CA MET A 200 4.65 2.02 -21.00
C MET A 200 5.66 2.28 -22.11
N VAL A 201 5.83 1.28 -22.97
CA VAL A 201 6.74 1.30 -24.12
C VAL A 201 5.94 1.06 -25.39
N ASP A 202 6.14 1.87 -26.41
CA ASP A 202 5.61 1.62 -27.74
C ASP A 202 6.46 0.55 -28.44
N GLY A 203 5.95 -0.67 -28.55
CA GLY A 203 6.68 -1.80 -29.14
C GLY A 203 7.07 -1.56 -30.61
N THR A 204 6.38 -0.66 -31.32
CA THR A 204 6.73 -0.31 -32.71
C THR A 204 8.02 0.52 -32.82
N THR A 205 8.54 1.01 -31.70
CA THR A 205 9.70 1.92 -31.67
C THR A 205 10.99 1.27 -31.19
N THR A 206 10.92 0.12 -30.51
CA THR A 206 12.09 -0.57 -29.96
C THR A 206 11.77 -2.02 -29.58
N ASP A 207 12.71 -2.92 -29.82
CA ASP A 207 12.64 -4.32 -29.36
C ASP A 207 13.27 -4.52 -27.96
N ALA A 208 13.89 -3.48 -27.40
CA ALA A 208 14.50 -3.55 -26.08
C ALA A 208 13.44 -3.83 -25.00
N VAL A 209 13.77 -4.72 -24.06
CA VAL A 209 12.91 -5.08 -22.92
C VAL A 209 13.43 -4.51 -21.60
N ASP A 210 14.72 -4.21 -21.54
CA ASP A 210 15.33 -3.59 -20.36
C ASP A 210 14.96 -2.10 -20.31
N PRO A 211 14.28 -1.64 -19.25
CA PRO A 211 13.90 -0.24 -19.12
C PRO A 211 15.12 0.70 -19.09
N ALA A 212 16.28 0.26 -18.61
CA ALA A 212 17.51 1.05 -18.60
C ALA A 212 18.10 1.25 -19.99
N GLU A 213 17.83 0.34 -20.93
CA GLU A 213 18.18 0.52 -22.36
C GLU A 213 17.17 1.40 -23.08
N ILE A 214 15.88 1.27 -22.75
CA ILE A 214 14.79 2.02 -23.39
C ILE A 214 14.84 3.51 -23.02
N TRP A 215 15.07 3.81 -21.73
CA TRP A 215 15.10 5.19 -21.24
C TRP A 215 16.05 5.35 -20.04
N PRO A 216 17.37 5.41 -20.30
CA PRO A 216 18.39 5.45 -19.24
C PRO A 216 18.19 6.60 -18.25
N GLU A 217 17.89 7.81 -18.74
CA GLU A 217 17.77 8.99 -17.85
C GLU A 217 16.56 8.90 -16.91
N PHE A 218 15.47 8.28 -17.37
CA PHE A 218 14.29 8.05 -16.55
C PHE A 218 14.60 7.06 -15.42
N ILE A 219 15.19 5.92 -15.76
CA ILE A 219 15.53 4.88 -14.78
C ILE A 219 16.57 5.35 -13.77
N ALA A 220 17.57 6.11 -14.21
CA ALA A 220 18.59 6.67 -13.32
C ALA A 220 18.02 7.63 -12.26
N ARG A 221 16.85 8.23 -12.51
CA ARG A 221 16.19 9.15 -11.57
C ARG A 221 15.17 8.45 -10.65
N LEU A 222 14.78 7.21 -10.95
CA LEU A 222 13.85 6.48 -10.09
C LEU A 222 14.49 6.08 -8.75
N PRO A 223 13.70 5.98 -7.67
CA PRO A 223 14.16 5.39 -6.42
C PRO A 223 14.63 3.95 -6.65
N ALA A 224 15.82 3.58 -6.14
CA ALA A 224 16.45 2.29 -6.42
C ALA A 224 15.64 1.04 -6.02
N LYS A 225 14.65 1.19 -5.13
CA LYS A 225 13.78 0.09 -4.66
C LYS A 225 12.37 0.12 -5.26
N LEU A 226 12.07 1.08 -6.13
CA LEU A 226 10.73 1.24 -6.70
C LEU A 226 10.50 0.13 -7.75
N PRO A 227 9.54 -0.79 -7.54
CA PRO A 227 9.25 -1.83 -8.51
C PRO A 227 8.74 -1.24 -9.83
N ILE A 228 9.23 -1.77 -10.95
CA ILE A 228 8.85 -1.34 -12.29
C ILE A 228 8.31 -2.53 -13.06
N THR A 229 7.20 -2.35 -13.75
CA THR A 229 6.69 -3.31 -14.73
C THR A 229 6.71 -2.67 -16.10
N VAL A 230 7.52 -3.23 -17.02
CA VAL A 230 7.57 -2.76 -18.40
C VAL A 230 6.35 -3.31 -19.15
N VAL A 231 5.58 -2.41 -19.74
CA VAL A 231 4.39 -2.75 -20.53
C VAL A 231 4.68 -2.43 -21.99
N ARG A 232 4.92 -3.47 -22.79
CA ARG A 232 5.10 -3.36 -24.24
C ARG A 232 3.73 -3.27 -24.92
N ASN A 233 3.40 -2.07 -25.39
CA ASN A 233 2.11 -1.75 -25.98
C ASN A 233 2.16 -1.81 -27.52
N LYS A 234 0.99 -1.87 -28.16
CA LYS A 234 0.79 -2.00 -29.63
C LYS A 234 1.20 -3.35 -30.23
N ALA A 235 1.05 -4.42 -29.44
CA ALA A 235 1.31 -5.79 -29.89
C ALA A 235 0.42 -6.24 -31.05
N ASP A 236 -0.74 -5.61 -31.24
CA ASP A 236 -1.60 -5.79 -32.42
C ASP A 236 -0.92 -5.34 -33.72
N ILE A 237 0.03 -4.40 -33.64
CA ILE A 237 0.81 -3.90 -34.77
C ILE A 237 2.13 -4.67 -34.91
N THR A 238 2.84 -4.90 -33.80
CA THR A 238 4.15 -5.57 -33.84
C THR A 238 4.05 -7.08 -34.08
N GLY A 239 2.90 -7.69 -33.77
CA GLY A 239 2.73 -9.14 -33.83
C GLY A 239 3.47 -9.88 -32.72
N GLU A 240 3.91 -9.17 -31.67
CA GLU A 240 4.54 -9.77 -30.50
C GLU A 240 3.59 -10.75 -29.79
N THR A 241 4.15 -11.83 -29.24
CA THR A 241 3.36 -12.80 -28.47
C THR A 241 2.92 -12.16 -27.16
N LEU A 242 1.62 -12.10 -26.93
CA LEU A 242 1.06 -11.61 -25.68
C LEU A 242 1.43 -12.57 -24.53
N GLY A 243 1.97 -12.02 -23.44
CA GLY A 243 2.35 -12.81 -22.28
C GLY A 243 2.98 -11.96 -21.18
N MET A 244 3.42 -12.64 -20.13
CA MET A 244 4.18 -12.06 -19.03
C MET A 244 5.50 -12.80 -18.92
N SER A 245 6.58 -12.06 -18.68
CA SER A 245 7.91 -12.60 -18.41
C SER A 245 8.52 -11.83 -17.26
N GLU A 246 9.16 -12.55 -16.34
CA GLU A 246 9.91 -11.96 -15.24
C GLU A 246 11.36 -11.77 -15.69
N VAL A 247 11.87 -10.55 -15.56
CA VAL A 247 13.22 -10.16 -15.97
C VAL A 247 13.89 -9.53 -14.76
N ASN A 248 14.94 -10.17 -14.27
CA ASN A 248 15.71 -9.76 -13.08
C ASN A 248 14.99 -9.90 -11.72
N GLY A 249 13.96 -10.77 -11.62
CA GLY A 249 13.24 -11.11 -10.37
C GLY A 249 12.28 -10.01 -9.93
#